data_AF-A0A956YKE4-F1
#
_entry.id   AF-A0A956YKE4-F1
#
_cell.length_a   1.000
_cell.length_b   1.000
_cell.length_c   1.000
_cell.angle_alpha   90.00
_cell.angle_beta   90.00
_cell.angle_gamma   90.00
#
_symmetry.space_group_name_H-M   'P 1'
#
loop_
_entity.id
_entity.type
_entity.pdbx_description
1 polymer ?
#
loop_
_entity_poly.entity_id
_entity_poly.type
_entity_poly.pdbx_seq_one_letter_code
_entity_poly.pdbx_strand_id
1 'polypeptide(L)'
;MTKKTVGYVHLEWECPSCGTRNKGIDKMCRNCNAAQPDDVQFEQVAQETLIKDEKLIAQAKAGPDVHCPFCGTRNPSTADQCSQCLADLSEAKARQAGQVVGAHQKSAVPDVACSFCGSMNDGTALHCVQCGAALPKSNRPEPAQAAPQVKRATGMSKTTRFVLFGILGLVVIACITFIVLANRTEEVVGEVEGVSWEYSVQIEALTPVEDQAWRDQLADDADIVSCRQELRRTQQNPAPGAREVCGTPYTVDTGTGVGEVVQDCVYEVYDELCTYTELQWRDFDLVTLTGDDFSPEWPNPTLAQNQRFGEETETYEVYFNADGRSYTYRPDDFNEYTQFEDGSRWILEVNALNNVRSVTSDR
;
A
#
# COMPACT_ATOMS: atom_id res chain seq x y z
N MET A 1 10.82 -8.74 11.49
CA MET A 1 10.42 -8.26 12.84
C MET A 1 11.06 -9.19 13.84
N THR A 2 11.49 -8.70 14.99
CA THR A 2 12.09 -9.55 16.03
C THR A 2 10.99 -10.16 16.87
N LYS A 3 10.91 -11.49 16.87
CA LYS A 3 9.98 -12.24 17.70
C LYS A 3 10.47 -12.26 19.15
N LYS A 4 9.63 -11.83 20.08
CA LYS A 4 9.89 -11.86 21.53
C LYS A 4 8.88 -12.74 22.24
N THR A 5 9.37 -13.61 23.12
CA THR A 5 8.52 -14.41 24.00
C THR A 5 7.99 -13.53 25.13
N VAL A 6 6.67 -13.44 25.24
CA VAL A 6 5.94 -12.81 26.35
C VAL A 6 5.79 -13.80 27.50
N GLY A 7 5.58 -15.09 27.19
CA GLY A 7 5.50 -16.17 28.17
C GLY A 7 4.88 -17.43 27.59
N TYR A 8 4.37 -18.29 28.46
CA TYR A 8 3.74 -19.56 28.07
C TYR A 8 2.36 -19.66 28.70
N VAL A 9 1.41 -20.28 28.00
CA VAL A 9 0.00 -20.42 28.42
C VAL A 9 -0.48 -21.84 28.21
N HIS A 10 -1.49 -22.26 28.96
CA HIS A 10 -2.12 -23.55 28.71
C HIS A 10 -2.98 -23.48 27.44
N LEU A 11 -2.92 -24.54 26.64
CA LEU A 11 -3.90 -24.78 25.58
C LEU A 11 -4.94 -25.78 26.07
N GLU A 12 -5.96 -26.03 25.26
CA GLU A 12 -6.97 -27.07 25.45
C GLU A 12 -7.10 -27.93 24.20
N TRP A 13 -7.74 -29.10 24.34
CA TRP A 13 -8.13 -29.93 23.20
C TRP A 13 -9.52 -30.51 23.45
N GLU A 14 -10.29 -30.67 22.39
CA GLU A 14 -11.62 -31.26 22.44
C GLU A 14 -11.56 -32.73 22.09
N CYS A 15 -12.12 -33.58 22.96
CA CYS A 15 -12.13 -35.03 22.74
C CYS A 15 -13.11 -35.38 21.61
N PRO A 16 -12.66 -35.93 20.48
CA PRO A 16 -13.55 -36.24 19.37
C PRO A 16 -14.57 -37.33 19.70
N SER A 17 -14.31 -38.17 20.70
CA SER A 17 -15.21 -39.24 21.11
C SER A 17 -16.41 -38.75 21.93
N CYS A 18 -16.30 -37.62 22.63
CA CYS A 18 -17.37 -37.17 23.54
C CYS A 18 -17.55 -35.65 23.66
N GLY A 19 -16.83 -34.84 22.88
CA GLY A 19 -16.88 -33.37 22.89
C GLY A 19 -16.34 -32.71 24.17
N THR A 20 -15.81 -33.49 25.12
CA THR A 20 -15.24 -32.92 26.35
C THR A 20 -13.96 -32.18 26.06
N ARG A 21 -13.88 -30.91 26.47
CA ARG A 21 -12.66 -30.11 26.46
C ARG A 21 -11.75 -30.51 27.62
N ASN A 22 -10.46 -30.66 27.35
CA ASN A 22 -9.45 -31.09 28.31
C ASN A 22 -8.27 -30.10 28.25
N LYS A 23 -7.45 -30.05 29.31
CA LYS A 23 -6.23 -29.25 29.24
C LYS A 23 -5.30 -29.86 28.20
N GLY A 24 -4.55 -29.02 27.49
CA GLY A 24 -3.59 -29.42 26.47
C GLY A 24 -2.59 -30.46 26.97
N ILE A 25 -2.18 -30.31 28.23
CA ILE A 25 -1.25 -31.21 28.92
C ILE A 25 -1.86 -32.56 29.32
N ASP A 26 -3.19 -32.69 29.31
CA ASP A 26 -3.87 -33.95 29.65
C ASP A 26 -3.78 -34.90 28.45
N LYS A 27 -3.26 -36.10 28.67
CA LYS A 27 -3.09 -37.14 27.64
C LYS A 27 -4.31 -38.05 27.49
N MET A 28 -5.26 -37.93 28.40
CA MET A 28 -6.51 -38.70 28.42
C MET A 28 -7.68 -37.75 28.64
N CYS A 29 -8.81 -38.05 28.02
CA CYS A 29 -10.04 -37.31 28.26
C CYS A 29 -10.51 -37.53 29.69
N ARG A 30 -10.79 -36.45 30.42
CA ARG A 30 -11.24 -36.50 31.83
C ARG A 30 -12.62 -37.11 32.01
N ASN A 31 -13.43 -37.15 30.94
CA ASN A 31 -14.80 -37.65 30.99
C ASN A 31 -14.93 -39.10 30.53
N CYS A 32 -14.44 -39.43 29.32
CA CYS A 32 -14.58 -40.78 28.75
C CYS A 32 -13.31 -41.64 28.82
N ASN A 33 -12.21 -41.09 29.37
CA ASN A 33 -10.91 -41.76 29.50
C ASN A 33 -10.28 -42.21 28.17
N ALA A 34 -10.80 -41.74 27.03
CA ALA A 34 -10.19 -41.95 25.72
C ALA A 34 -8.82 -41.27 25.68
N ALA A 35 -7.82 -41.94 25.10
CA ALA A 35 -6.51 -41.35 24.85
C ALA A 35 -6.64 -40.15 23.90
N GLN A 36 -5.78 -39.16 24.07
CA GLN A 36 -5.68 -38.04 23.16
C GLN A 36 -5.21 -38.53 21.78
N PRO A 37 -5.96 -38.26 20.69
CA PRO A 37 -5.52 -38.60 19.34
C PRO A 37 -4.23 -37.90 18.93
N ASP A 38 -3.49 -38.48 18.00
CA ASP A 38 -2.25 -37.92 17.46
C ASP A 38 -2.51 -36.68 16.58
N ASP A 39 -3.66 -36.61 15.93
CA ASP A 39 -4.07 -35.55 15.01
C ASP A 39 -4.91 -34.43 15.64
N VAL A 40 -5.31 -34.57 16.91
CA VAL A 40 -6.12 -33.54 17.58
C VAL A 40 -5.37 -32.22 17.66
N GLN A 41 -6.04 -31.13 17.28
CA GLN A 41 -5.45 -29.80 17.33
C GLN A 41 -5.57 -29.21 18.73
N PHE A 42 -4.53 -28.50 19.16
CA PHE A 42 -4.63 -27.67 20.35
C PHE A 42 -5.32 -26.36 20.02
N GLU A 43 -6.16 -25.93 20.94
CA GLU A 43 -6.92 -24.70 20.85
C GLU A 43 -6.55 -23.77 22.00
N GLN A 44 -6.64 -22.47 21.73
CA GLN A 44 -6.49 -21.46 22.75
C GLN A 44 -7.68 -21.50 23.74
N VAL A 45 -7.37 -21.44 25.04
CA VAL A 45 -8.35 -21.34 26.12
C VAL A 45 -9.09 -19.99 26.07
N ALA A 46 -10.26 -19.91 26.70
CA ALA A 46 -11.08 -18.70 26.69
C ALA A 46 -10.38 -17.49 27.37
N GLN A 47 -9.64 -17.74 28.44
CA GLN A 47 -8.81 -16.76 29.13
C GLN A 47 -7.44 -17.36 29.41
N GLU A 48 -6.40 -16.72 28.90
CA GLU A 48 -5.03 -17.16 29.03
C GLU A 48 -4.35 -16.51 30.24
N THR A 49 -3.77 -17.36 31.09
CA THR A 49 -2.91 -16.94 32.20
C THR A 49 -1.50 -17.46 31.96
N LEU A 50 -0.50 -16.61 32.19
CA LEU A 50 0.90 -17.02 32.04
C LEU A 50 1.26 -18.10 33.07
N ILE A 51 1.81 -19.21 32.57
CA ILE A 51 2.35 -20.32 33.34
C ILE A 51 3.58 -19.84 34.12
N LYS A 52 3.65 -20.22 35.40
CA LYS A 52 4.81 -19.97 36.28
C LYS A 52 5.63 -21.23 36.58
N ASP A 53 5.13 -22.40 36.18
CA ASP A 53 5.81 -23.68 36.40
C ASP A 53 7.00 -23.80 35.43
N GLU A 54 8.21 -23.69 35.97
CA GLU A 54 9.45 -23.77 35.20
C GLU A 54 9.66 -25.13 34.53
N LYS A 55 9.18 -26.23 35.12
CA LYS A 55 9.30 -27.56 34.51
C LYS A 55 8.43 -27.67 33.28
N LEU A 56 7.20 -27.15 33.37
CA LEU A 56 6.28 -27.14 32.23
C LEU A 56 6.79 -26.23 31.11
N ILE A 57 7.36 -25.07 31.46
CA ILE A 57 8.01 -24.17 30.49
C ILE A 57 9.23 -24.86 29.84
N ALA A 58 10.07 -25.54 30.62
CA ALA A 58 11.23 -26.25 30.10
C ALA A 58 10.81 -27.38 29.15
N GLN A 59 9.73 -28.12 29.47
CA GLN A 59 9.16 -29.13 28.57
C GLN A 59 8.66 -28.50 27.26
N ALA A 60 7.93 -27.39 27.32
CA ALA A 60 7.48 -26.68 26.12
C ALA A 60 8.65 -26.22 25.24
N LYS A 61 9.77 -25.80 25.85
CA LYS A 61 11.00 -25.41 25.15
C LYS A 61 11.80 -26.58 24.59
N ALA A 62 11.64 -27.78 25.14
CA ALA A 62 12.35 -28.98 24.70
C ALA A 62 11.84 -29.53 23.36
N GLY A 63 10.76 -28.96 22.82
CA GLY A 63 10.19 -29.32 21.54
C GLY A 63 8.88 -30.12 21.67
N PRO A 64 8.21 -30.39 20.54
CA PRO A 64 6.91 -31.05 20.51
C PRO A 64 6.97 -32.45 21.10
N ASP A 65 5.94 -32.79 21.87
CA ASP A 65 5.76 -34.15 22.36
C ASP A 65 5.69 -35.17 21.22
N VAL A 66 6.03 -36.42 21.51
CA VAL A 66 6.04 -37.53 20.56
C VAL A 66 4.93 -38.53 20.87
N HIS A 67 4.38 -39.18 19.84
CA HIS A 67 3.48 -40.33 20.03
C HIS A 67 4.24 -41.63 19.92
N CYS A 68 4.06 -42.51 20.91
CA CYS A 68 4.65 -43.84 20.90
C CYS A 68 4.14 -44.63 19.69
N PRO A 69 5.01 -45.17 18.83
CA PRO A 69 4.58 -45.89 17.61
C PRO A 69 3.86 -47.21 17.93
N PHE A 70 4.07 -47.77 19.13
CA PHE A 70 3.50 -49.05 19.54
C PHE A 70 2.11 -48.93 20.16
N CYS A 71 1.90 -47.95 21.04
CA CYS A 71 0.66 -47.82 21.81
C CYS A 71 -0.05 -46.47 21.66
N GLY A 72 0.49 -45.56 20.84
CA GLY A 72 -0.07 -44.22 20.61
C GLY A 72 0.04 -43.24 21.79
N THR A 73 0.53 -43.68 22.95
CA THR A 73 0.65 -42.80 24.12
C THR A 73 1.59 -41.64 23.83
N ARG A 74 1.14 -40.43 24.16
CA ARG A 74 1.91 -39.20 24.04
C ARG A 74 2.95 -39.08 25.15
N ASN A 75 4.17 -38.71 24.80
CA ASN A 75 5.31 -38.58 25.71
C ASN A 75 6.09 -37.28 25.45
N PRO A 76 6.77 -36.71 26.46
CA PRO A 76 7.69 -35.59 26.24
C PRO A 76 8.73 -35.92 25.17
N SER A 77 9.19 -34.92 24.42
CA SER A 77 10.23 -35.07 23.39
C SER A 77 11.54 -35.65 23.93
N THR A 78 11.81 -35.45 25.22
CA THR A 78 13.03 -35.90 25.90
C THR A 78 12.93 -37.29 26.52
N ALA A 79 11.83 -38.02 26.29
CA ALA A 79 11.63 -39.35 26.86
C ALA A 79 12.21 -40.43 25.95
N ASP A 80 13.10 -41.28 26.48
CA ASP A 80 13.66 -42.42 25.75
C ASP A 80 12.69 -43.62 25.68
N GLN A 81 11.84 -43.76 26.70
CA GLN A 81 10.88 -44.85 26.82
C GLN A 81 9.46 -44.36 27.02
N CYS A 82 8.50 -45.10 26.46
CA CYS A 82 7.09 -44.82 26.61
C CYS A 82 6.65 -44.96 28.07
N SER A 83 6.06 -43.90 28.63
CA SER A 83 5.54 -43.90 30.01
C SER A 83 4.44 -44.95 30.28
N GLN A 84 3.83 -45.52 29.24
CA GLN A 84 2.75 -46.51 29.37
C GLN A 84 3.18 -47.95 29.05
N CYS A 85 3.91 -48.17 27.96
CA CYS A 85 4.28 -49.52 27.50
C CYS A 85 5.77 -49.83 27.58
N LEU A 86 6.59 -48.88 28.04
CA LEU A 86 8.06 -48.97 28.14
C LEU A 86 8.79 -49.22 26.81
N ALA A 87 8.07 -49.18 25.68
CA ALA A 87 8.67 -49.29 24.37
C ALA A 87 9.60 -48.11 24.09
N ASP A 88 10.64 -48.38 23.30
CA ASP A 88 11.61 -47.38 22.86
C ASP A 88 10.94 -46.28 22.02
N LEU A 89 11.33 -45.03 22.26
CA LEU A 89 10.79 -43.84 21.60
C LEU A 89 11.78 -43.21 20.61
N SER A 90 12.92 -43.83 20.32
CA SER A 90 13.92 -43.25 19.41
C SER A 90 13.36 -43.02 17.99
N GLU A 91 12.39 -43.82 17.57
CA GLU A 91 11.68 -43.70 16.28
C GLU A 91 10.30 -43.02 16.41
N ALA A 92 9.97 -42.46 17.58
CA ALA A 92 8.67 -41.84 17.81
C ALA A 92 8.53 -40.53 17.01
N LYS A 93 7.35 -40.33 16.40
CA LYS A 93 7.07 -39.14 15.61
C LYS A 93 6.63 -37.98 16.51
N ALA A 94 7.25 -36.83 16.32
CA ALA A 94 6.84 -35.57 16.94
C ALA A 94 5.44 -35.12 16.46
N ARG A 95 4.67 -34.55 17.38
CA ARG A 95 3.44 -33.83 17.08
C ARG A 95 3.72 -32.61 16.21
N GLN A 96 2.69 -32.16 15.50
CA GLN A 96 2.74 -30.87 14.81
C GLN A 96 2.87 -29.74 15.84
N ALA A 97 3.61 -28.70 15.46
CA ALA A 97 3.86 -27.50 16.28
C ALA A 97 4.13 -26.31 15.37
N GLY A 98 4.14 -25.11 15.95
CA GLY A 98 4.43 -23.85 15.26
C GLY A 98 3.21 -23.15 14.68
N GLN A 99 2.01 -23.76 14.77
CA GLN A 99 0.77 -23.13 14.32
C GLN A 99 0.35 -22.01 15.27
N VAL A 100 -0.08 -20.87 14.71
CA VAL A 100 -0.69 -19.79 15.48
C VAL A 100 -2.12 -20.19 15.84
N VAL A 101 -2.43 -20.27 17.14
CA VAL A 101 -3.75 -20.67 17.64
C VAL A 101 -4.70 -19.48 17.88
N GLY A 102 -4.15 -18.26 17.97
CA GLY A 102 -4.92 -17.03 18.12
C GLY A 102 -4.12 -15.86 18.72
N ALA A 103 -4.72 -14.68 18.75
CA ALA A 103 -4.20 -13.52 19.50
C ALA A 103 -4.30 -13.78 21.02
N HIS A 104 -3.36 -13.29 21.83
CA HIS A 104 -3.31 -13.55 23.27
C HIS A 104 -4.55 -13.01 24.01
N GLN A 105 -5.29 -13.88 24.69
CA GLN A 105 -6.58 -13.59 25.35
C GLN A 105 -6.42 -13.37 26.86
N LYS A 106 -5.96 -12.19 27.29
CA LYS A 106 -5.80 -11.89 28.72
C LYS A 106 -7.10 -11.47 29.43
N SER A 107 -8.09 -11.02 28.67
CA SER A 107 -9.32 -10.44 29.20
C SER A 107 -10.17 -11.47 29.95
N ALA A 108 -10.85 -11.02 31.00
CA ALA A 108 -11.81 -11.86 31.71
C ALA A 108 -12.97 -12.24 30.80
N VAL A 109 -13.40 -13.49 30.89
CA VAL A 109 -14.49 -14.03 30.07
C VAL A 109 -15.78 -14.01 30.89
N PRO A 110 -16.89 -13.50 30.33
CA PRO A 110 -18.18 -13.50 31.04
C PRO A 110 -18.64 -14.91 31.39
N ASP A 111 -19.37 -15.03 32.49
CA ASP A 111 -20.02 -16.27 32.91
C ASP A 111 -20.95 -16.83 31.83
N VAL A 112 -21.02 -18.15 31.75
CA VAL A 112 -21.79 -18.89 30.76
C VAL A 112 -22.90 -19.72 31.42
N ALA A 113 -24.12 -19.59 30.90
CA ALA A 113 -25.24 -20.41 31.31
C ALA A 113 -25.13 -21.82 30.71
N CYS A 114 -25.34 -22.85 31.54
CA CYS A 114 -25.39 -24.22 31.07
C CYS A 114 -26.66 -24.45 30.22
N SER A 115 -26.50 -24.86 28.97
CA SER A 115 -27.64 -25.14 28.07
C SER A 115 -28.48 -26.34 28.51
N PHE A 116 -27.97 -27.19 29.40
CA PHE A 116 -28.68 -28.37 29.88
C PHE A 116 -29.51 -28.10 31.15
N CYS A 117 -28.91 -27.47 32.18
CA CYS A 117 -29.58 -27.25 33.47
C CYS A 117 -29.82 -25.78 33.84
N GLY A 118 -29.33 -24.83 33.03
CA GLY A 118 -29.53 -23.38 33.25
C GLY A 118 -28.65 -22.75 34.33
N SER A 119 -27.78 -23.48 35.03
CA SER A 119 -26.90 -22.87 36.04
C SER A 119 -25.88 -21.93 35.38
N MET A 120 -25.55 -20.82 36.04
CA MET A 120 -24.43 -19.97 35.65
C MET A 120 -23.11 -20.58 36.09
N ASN A 121 -22.09 -20.51 35.25
CA ASN A 121 -20.76 -21.04 35.48
C ASN A 121 -19.72 -20.02 35.02
N ASP A 122 -18.53 -20.08 35.59
CA ASP A 122 -17.39 -19.26 35.16
C ASP A 122 -17.14 -19.39 33.65
N GLY A 123 -16.83 -18.29 32.98
CA GLY A 123 -16.61 -18.25 31.52
C GLY A 123 -15.46 -19.12 31.01
N THR A 124 -14.55 -19.53 31.91
CA THR A 124 -13.43 -20.44 31.63
C THR A 124 -13.75 -21.90 31.99
N ALA A 125 -14.91 -22.16 32.61
CA ALA A 125 -15.29 -23.50 33.00
C ALA A 125 -15.52 -24.40 31.77
N LEU A 126 -14.92 -25.60 31.81
CA LEU A 126 -15.10 -26.62 30.78
C LEU A 126 -16.37 -27.45 31.00
N HIS A 127 -16.83 -27.53 32.26
CA HIS A 127 -17.98 -28.32 32.70
C HIS A 127 -18.86 -27.54 33.66
N CYS A 128 -20.15 -27.83 33.62
CA CYS A 128 -21.12 -27.28 34.55
C CYS A 128 -20.84 -27.79 35.96
N VAL A 129 -20.68 -26.87 36.93
CA VAL A 129 -20.39 -27.21 38.33
C VAL A 129 -21.55 -27.95 39.01
N GLN A 130 -22.77 -27.80 38.48
CA GLN A 130 -23.99 -28.36 39.06
C GLN A 130 -24.36 -29.74 38.49
N CYS A 131 -24.24 -29.93 37.17
CA CYS A 131 -24.72 -31.15 36.50
C CYS A 131 -23.64 -31.91 35.71
N GLY A 132 -22.42 -31.38 35.62
CA GLY A 132 -21.31 -32.01 34.90
C GLY A 132 -21.36 -31.92 33.38
N ALA A 133 -22.45 -31.39 32.79
CA ALA A 133 -22.56 -31.20 31.34
C ALA A 133 -21.43 -30.32 30.79
N ALA A 134 -20.93 -30.64 29.59
CA ALA A 134 -19.94 -29.81 28.91
C ALA A 134 -20.52 -28.41 28.62
N LEU A 135 -19.74 -27.36 28.90
CA LEU A 135 -20.15 -25.98 28.63
C LEU A 135 -19.68 -25.55 27.25
N PRO A 136 -20.49 -24.77 26.50
CA PRO A 136 -20.09 -24.26 25.20
C PRO A 136 -18.83 -23.41 25.34
N LYS A 137 -17.98 -23.43 24.30
CA LYS A 137 -16.87 -22.46 24.21
C LYS A 137 -17.50 -21.07 24.27
N SER A 138 -17.12 -20.29 25.28
CA SER A 138 -17.48 -18.87 25.34
C SER A 138 -17.18 -18.24 23.99
N ASN A 139 -18.15 -17.50 23.44
CA ASN A 139 -18.07 -16.88 22.11
C ASN A 139 -16.82 -16.01 22.04
N ARG A 140 -15.72 -16.61 21.58
CA ARG A 140 -14.60 -15.89 21.00
C ARG A 140 -15.21 -14.97 19.95
N PRO A 141 -14.84 -13.68 19.87
CA PRO A 141 -15.10 -12.94 18.66
C PRO A 141 -14.45 -13.74 17.54
N GLU A 142 -15.30 -14.36 16.73
CA GLU A 142 -14.91 -15.09 15.53
C GLU A 142 -13.90 -14.21 14.80
N PRO A 143 -12.71 -14.72 14.39
CA PRO A 143 -11.79 -13.93 13.60
C PRO A 143 -12.62 -13.31 12.51
N ALA A 144 -12.69 -11.96 12.50
CA ALA A 144 -13.68 -11.20 11.75
C ALA A 144 -13.91 -11.92 10.43
N GLN A 145 -15.09 -12.56 10.28
CA GLN A 145 -15.42 -13.27 9.06
C GLN A 145 -15.06 -12.31 7.94
N ALA A 146 -14.13 -12.72 7.07
CA ALA A 146 -13.68 -11.89 5.98
C ALA A 146 -14.94 -11.31 5.36
N ALA A 147 -15.04 -9.97 5.38
CA ALA A 147 -16.25 -9.24 5.02
C ALA A 147 -16.91 -9.96 3.85
N PRO A 148 -18.22 -10.28 3.91
CA PRO A 148 -18.87 -11.10 2.90
C PRO A 148 -18.42 -10.53 1.56
N GLN A 149 -17.66 -11.33 0.80
CA GLN A 149 -17.14 -10.86 -0.47
C GLN A 149 -18.36 -10.36 -1.20
N VAL A 150 -18.43 -9.04 -1.40
CA VAL A 150 -19.53 -8.40 -2.11
C VAL A 150 -19.65 -9.24 -3.36
N LYS A 151 -20.77 -9.96 -3.50
CA LYS A 151 -21.03 -10.74 -4.71
C LYS A 151 -20.81 -9.73 -5.82
N ARG A 152 -19.69 -9.85 -6.54
CA ARG A 152 -19.38 -8.95 -7.64
C ARG A 152 -20.65 -8.96 -8.45
N ALA A 153 -21.28 -7.79 -8.57
CA ALA A 153 -22.53 -7.64 -9.31
C ALA A 153 -22.35 -8.44 -10.58
N THR A 154 -23.20 -9.46 -10.75
CA THR A 154 -23.15 -10.39 -11.88
C THR A 154 -22.92 -9.54 -13.12
N GLY A 155 -21.75 -9.76 -13.73
CA GLY A 155 -21.27 -8.92 -14.81
C GLY A 155 -22.40 -8.67 -15.80
N MET A 156 -22.67 -7.40 -16.05
CA MET A 156 -23.67 -6.93 -17.00
C MET A 156 -23.68 -7.84 -18.22
N SER A 157 -24.85 -8.37 -18.56
CA SER A 157 -24.99 -9.45 -19.55
C SER A 157 -24.23 -9.11 -20.85
N LYS A 158 -23.71 -10.13 -21.54
CA LYS A 158 -22.89 -9.96 -22.75
C LYS A 158 -23.52 -8.98 -23.75
N THR A 159 -24.85 -8.96 -23.88
CA THR A 159 -25.60 -8.04 -24.75
C THR A 159 -25.48 -6.57 -24.35
N THR A 160 -25.48 -6.22 -23.06
CA THR A 160 -25.32 -4.81 -22.63
C THR A 160 -23.90 -4.30 -22.82
N ARG A 161 -22.87 -5.16 -22.69
CA ARG A 161 -21.49 -4.80 -23.05
C ARG A 161 -21.33 -4.58 -24.55
N PHE A 162 -21.94 -5.41 -25.41
CA PHE A 162 -21.91 -5.20 -26.86
C PHE A 162 -22.63 -3.91 -27.29
N VAL A 163 -23.72 -3.52 -26.62
CA VAL A 163 -24.39 -2.24 -26.90
C VAL A 163 -23.54 -1.05 -26.45
N LEU A 164 -22.90 -1.11 -25.28
CA LEU A 164 -22.05 -0.02 -24.79
C LEU A 164 -20.75 0.13 -25.61
N PHE A 165 -20.09 -0.98 -25.98
CA PHE A 165 -18.94 -0.97 -26.90
C PHE A 165 -19.36 -0.61 -28.34
N GLY A 166 -20.58 -0.96 -28.75
CA GLY A 166 -21.15 -0.56 -30.03
C GLY A 166 -21.39 0.94 -30.09
N ILE A 167 -22.00 1.54 -29.07
CA ILE A 167 -22.22 2.99 -28.97
C ILE A 167 -20.89 3.73 -28.86
N LEU A 168 -19.97 3.27 -27.99
CA LEU A 168 -18.64 3.88 -27.86
C LEU A 168 -17.85 3.76 -29.17
N GLY A 169 -17.93 2.61 -29.86
CA GLY A 169 -17.33 2.41 -31.18
C GLY A 169 -17.95 3.32 -32.24
N LEU A 170 -19.27 3.52 -32.23
CA LEU A 170 -19.97 4.43 -33.14
C LEU A 170 -19.61 5.89 -32.87
N VAL A 171 -19.46 6.28 -31.60
CA VAL A 171 -19.00 7.61 -31.21
C VAL A 171 -17.55 7.81 -31.61
N VAL A 172 -16.67 6.83 -31.39
CA VAL A 172 -15.27 6.88 -31.82
C VAL A 172 -15.18 6.96 -33.34
N ILE A 173 -15.95 6.16 -34.08
CA ILE A 173 -16.02 6.24 -35.54
C ILE A 173 -16.56 7.60 -35.99
N ALA A 174 -17.61 8.12 -35.34
CA ALA A 174 -18.15 9.44 -35.64
C ALA A 174 -17.11 10.55 -35.38
N CYS A 175 -16.39 10.49 -34.25
CA CYS A 175 -15.29 11.39 -33.93
C CYS A 175 -14.16 11.28 -34.96
N ILE A 176 -13.75 10.07 -35.35
CA ILE A 176 -12.71 9.86 -36.38
C ILE A 176 -13.19 10.40 -37.73
N THR A 177 -14.42 10.12 -38.16
CA THR A 177 -14.96 10.66 -39.42
C THR A 177 -15.07 12.17 -39.38
N PHE A 178 -15.46 12.76 -38.25
CA PHE A 178 -15.51 14.20 -38.07
C PHE A 178 -14.10 14.80 -38.13
N ILE A 179 -13.10 14.21 -37.48
CA ILE A 179 -11.70 14.65 -37.54
C ILE A 179 -11.16 14.57 -38.97
N VAL A 180 -11.43 13.49 -39.70
CA VAL A 180 -11.00 13.31 -41.09
C VAL A 180 -11.67 14.34 -42.01
N LEU A 181 -12.97 14.57 -41.85
CA LEU A 181 -13.70 15.57 -42.65
C LEU A 181 -13.28 17.00 -42.28
N ALA A 182 -13.07 17.29 -41.00
CA ALA A 182 -12.62 18.59 -40.50
C ALA A 182 -11.17 18.91 -40.90
N ASN A 183 -10.36 17.89 -41.23
CA ASN A 183 -8.98 18.05 -41.72
C ASN A 183 -8.86 18.02 -43.25
N ARG A 184 -9.96 17.84 -44.00
CA ARG A 184 -9.90 18.07 -45.46
C ARG A 184 -9.65 19.55 -45.72
N THR A 185 -8.66 19.82 -46.55
CA THR A 185 -8.25 21.17 -46.94
C THR A 185 -8.79 21.52 -48.33
N GLU A 186 -9.10 22.79 -48.52
CA GLU A 186 -9.35 23.42 -49.81
C GLU A 186 -8.25 24.45 -50.07
N GLU A 187 -7.85 24.60 -51.33
CA GLU A 187 -6.85 25.59 -51.72
C GLU A 187 -7.51 26.96 -51.90
N VAL A 188 -7.00 27.95 -51.17
CA VAL A 188 -7.41 29.35 -51.29
C VAL A 188 -6.17 30.16 -51.60
N VAL A 189 -6.21 31.02 -52.61
CA VAL A 189 -5.09 31.93 -52.89
C VAL A 189 -5.28 33.19 -52.07
N GLY A 190 -4.38 33.42 -51.12
CA GLY A 190 -4.37 34.59 -50.26
C GLY A 190 -3.17 35.50 -50.52
N GLU A 191 -3.34 36.78 -50.24
CA GLU A 191 -2.29 37.80 -50.26
C GLU A 191 -1.93 38.17 -48.82
N VAL A 192 -0.64 38.28 -48.48
CA VAL A 192 -0.21 38.71 -47.14
C VAL A 192 -0.69 40.15 -46.91
N GLU A 193 -1.54 40.33 -45.89
CA GLU A 193 -2.09 41.62 -45.46
C GLU A 193 -1.32 42.21 -44.27
N GLY A 194 -0.67 41.34 -43.49
CA GLY A 194 0.14 41.76 -42.36
C GLY A 194 0.76 40.59 -41.64
N VAL A 195 1.59 40.90 -40.66
CA VAL A 195 2.26 39.94 -39.81
C VAL A 195 2.26 40.43 -38.37
N SER A 196 2.45 39.51 -37.44
CA SER A 196 2.67 39.83 -36.03
C SER A 196 3.64 38.82 -35.43
N TRP A 197 4.43 39.25 -34.47
CA TRP A 197 5.36 38.41 -33.73
C TRP A 197 5.33 38.78 -32.26
N GLU A 198 5.59 37.79 -31.41
CA GLU A 198 5.73 37.96 -29.97
C GLU A 198 6.91 37.10 -29.49
N TYR A 199 7.92 37.78 -28.93
CA TYR A 199 9.09 37.17 -28.30
C TYR A 199 9.06 37.44 -26.81
N SER A 200 9.28 36.41 -26.01
CA SER A 200 9.30 36.53 -24.55
C SER A 200 10.53 35.86 -23.96
N VAL A 201 11.15 36.51 -22.98
CA VAL A 201 12.25 35.95 -22.19
C VAL A 201 11.87 35.88 -20.72
N GLN A 202 11.90 34.68 -20.15
CA GLN A 202 11.70 34.46 -18.73
C GLN A 202 12.91 35.01 -17.98
N ILE A 203 12.67 35.79 -16.94
CA ILE A 203 13.67 36.20 -15.96
C ILE A 203 13.49 35.31 -14.74
N GLU A 204 14.58 34.65 -14.35
CA GLU A 204 14.66 33.92 -13.10
C GLU A 204 15.44 34.76 -12.07
N ALA A 205 15.01 34.75 -10.82
CA ALA A 205 15.73 35.36 -9.71
C ALA A 205 16.13 34.33 -8.67
N LEU A 206 17.33 34.49 -8.13
CA LEU A 206 17.83 33.71 -7.02
C LEU A 206 17.07 34.10 -5.75
N THR A 207 16.28 33.16 -5.23
CA THR A 207 15.33 33.39 -4.14
C THR A 207 15.57 32.38 -3.02
N PRO A 208 15.54 32.80 -1.74
CA PRO A 208 15.59 31.86 -0.62
C PRO A 208 14.32 31.01 -0.60
N VAL A 209 14.50 29.70 -0.65
CA VAL A 209 13.41 28.73 -0.52
C VAL A 209 13.69 27.80 0.65
N GLU A 210 12.62 27.38 1.33
CA GLU A 210 12.73 26.38 2.38
C GLU A 210 12.65 24.97 1.80
N ASP A 211 13.57 24.10 2.20
CA ASP A 211 13.56 22.67 1.91
C ASP A 211 13.82 21.85 3.18
N GLN A 212 13.71 20.53 3.12
CA GLN A 212 13.88 19.61 4.23
C GLN A 212 14.87 18.50 3.93
N ALA A 213 15.84 18.33 4.84
CA ALA A 213 16.75 17.21 4.81
C ALA A 213 17.07 16.73 6.22
N TRP A 214 17.65 15.54 6.32
CA TRP A 214 18.12 15.04 7.61
C TRP A 214 19.36 15.82 8.04
N ARG A 215 19.50 16.05 9.35
CA ARG A 215 20.59 16.87 9.89
C ARG A 215 21.98 16.41 9.47
N ASP A 216 22.17 15.09 9.33
CA ASP A 216 23.43 14.47 8.90
C ASP A 216 23.74 14.64 7.40
N GLN A 217 22.77 15.14 6.62
CA GLN A 217 22.90 15.39 5.17
C GLN A 217 23.13 16.88 4.87
N LEU A 218 22.93 17.76 5.85
CA LEU A 218 23.16 19.19 5.71
C LEU A 218 24.63 19.53 5.98
N ALA A 219 25.14 20.51 5.25
CA ALA A 219 26.45 21.09 5.56
C ALA A 219 26.42 21.80 6.92
N ASP A 220 27.58 21.92 7.56
CA ASP A 220 27.71 22.54 8.88
C ASP A 220 27.30 24.03 8.90
N ASP A 221 27.38 24.69 7.74
CA ASP A 221 27.02 26.09 7.51
C ASP A 221 25.65 26.28 6.85
N ALA A 222 24.80 25.23 6.79
CA ALA A 222 23.46 25.34 6.26
C ALA A 222 22.59 26.30 7.11
N ASP A 223 21.79 27.14 6.43
CA ASP A 223 20.85 28.07 7.07
C ASP A 223 19.61 27.33 7.61
N ILE A 224 19.78 26.63 8.73
CA ILE A 224 18.74 25.84 9.39
C ILE A 224 17.70 26.75 10.05
N VAL A 225 16.44 26.58 9.67
CA VAL A 225 15.28 27.30 10.24
C VAL A 225 14.76 26.59 11.48
N SER A 226 14.54 25.27 11.40
CA SER A 226 14.08 24.46 12.53
C SER A 226 14.38 22.98 12.33
N CYS A 227 14.48 22.22 13.42
CA CYS A 227 14.62 20.76 13.37
C CYS A 227 13.60 20.09 14.29
N ARG A 228 13.16 18.89 13.89
CA ARG A 228 12.28 18.05 14.71
C ARG A 228 12.63 16.58 14.56
N GLN A 229 12.37 15.82 15.62
CA GLN A 229 12.53 14.37 15.61
C GLN A 229 11.44 13.74 14.75
N GLU A 230 11.85 13.03 13.70
CA GLU A 230 10.97 12.31 12.77
C GLU A 230 11.44 10.86 12.59
N LEU A 231 10.52 9.98 12.21
CA LEU A 231 10.85 8.57 11.98
C LEU A 231 11.75 8.44 10.74
N ARG A 232 13.03 8.12 10.95
CA ARG A 232 14.01 7.93 9.87
C ARG A 232 13.88 6.57 9.21
N ARG A 233 13.79 5.52 10.03
CA ARG A 233 13.69 4.14 9.57
C ARG A 233 13.18 3.21 10.67
N THR A 234 12.71 2.04 10.24
CA THR A 234 12.46 0.90 11.13
C THR A 234 13.50 -0.18 10.90
N GLN A 235 13.88 -0.89 11.95
CA GLN A 235 14.78 -2.04 11.87
C GLN A 235 14.32 -3.21 12.75
N GLN A 236 14.84 -4.40 12.47
CA GLN A 236 14.46 -5.61 13.21
C GLN A 236 15.20 -5.72 14.54
N ASN A 237 16.48 -5.34 14.56
CA ASN A 237 17.31 -5.45 15.76
C ASN A 237 17.28 -4.15 16.58
N PRO A 238 17.48 -4.20 17.91
CA PRO A 238 17.61 -3.01 18.73
C PRO A 238 18.75 -2.10 18.25
N ALA A 239 18.56 -0.78 18.37
CA ALA A 239 19.60 0.23 18.16
C ALA A 239 19.56 1.27 19.30
N PRO A 240 20.70 1.94 19.60
CA PRO A 240 20.72 3.05 20.55
C PRO A 240 19.69 4.12 20.18
N GLY A 241 18.92 4.58 21.17
CA GLY A 241 17.88 5.61 20.96
C GLY A 241 16.62 5.15 20.22
N ALA A 242 16.55 3.89 19.75
CA ALA A 242 15.39 3.41 19.03
C ALA A 242 14.20 3.15 19.97
N ARG A 243 12.99 3.49 19.52
CA ARG A 243 11.74 3.17 20.21
C ARG A 243 11.28 1.77 19.82
N GLU A 244 11.15 0.88 20.79
CA GLU A 244 10.58 -0.45 20.57
C GLU A 244 9.06 -0.37 20.46
N VAL A 245 8.53 -0.88 19.35
CA VAL A 245 7.08 -0.96 19.09
C VAL A 245 6.73 -2.40 18.76
N CYS A 246 5.86 -2.99 19.58
CA CYS A 246 5.42 -4.38 19.41
C CYS A 246 3.97 -4.47 18.98
N GLY A 247 3.67 -5.44 18.13
CA GLY A 247 2.30 -5.76 17.72
C GLY A 247 1.48 -6.46 18.81
N THR A 248 0.28 -6.91 18.44
CA THR A 248 -0.56 -7.71 19.33
C THR A 248 0.10 -9.07 19.58
N PRO A 249 0.29 -9.49 20.84
CA PRO A 249 0.82 -10.82 21.14
C PRO A 249 -0.11 -11.92 20.62
N TYR A 250 0.47 -13.05 20.21
CA TYR A 250 -0.25 -14.21 19.73
C TYR A 250 0.37 -15.49 20.29
N THR A 251 -0.46 -16.52 20.40
CA THR A 251 -0.08 -17.82 20.97
C THR A 251 0.28 -18.77 19.83
N VAL A 252 1.44 -19.40 19.93
CA VAL A 252 1.95 -20.43 19.00
C VAL A 252 1.92 -21.78 19.72
N ASP A 253 1.35 -22.79 19.09
CA ASP A 253 1.35 -24.15 19.62
C ASP A 253 2.77 -24.73 19.63
N THR A 254 3.22 -25.22 20.78
CA THR A 254 4.53 -25.89 20.91
C THR A 254 4.45 -27.39 20.65
N GLY A 255 3.25 -27.95 20.44
CA GLY A 255 2.99 -29.39 20.34
C GLY A 255 2.96 -30.10 21.69
N THR A 256 3.18 -29.37 22.80
CA THR A 256 3.20 -29.90 24.18
C THR A 256 1.91 -29.62 24.96
N GLY A 257 0.87 -29.08 24.30
CA GLY A 257 -0.36 -28.64 24.99
C GLY A 257 -0.17 -27.36 25.81
N VAL A 258 0.99 -26.73 25.65
CA VAL A 258 1.36 -25.40 26.11
C VAL A 258 1.59 -24.54 24.87
N GLY A 259 1.08 -23.32 24.88
CA GLY A 259 1.34 -22.35 23.84
C GLY A 259 2.46 -21.41 24.26
N GLU A 260 3.32 -21.02 23.32
CA GLU A 260 4.26 -19.91 23.50
C GLU A 260 3.58 -18.62 23.07
N VAL A 261 3.39 -17.69 24.01
CA VAL A 261 2.91 -16.34 23.69
C VAL A 261 4.09 -15.54 23.21
N VAL A 262 4.03 -15.10 21.96
CA VAL A 262 5.06 -14.29 21.32
C VAL A 262 4.46 -13.00 20.78
N GLN A 263 5.30 -11.99 20.57
CA GLN A 263 4.92 -10.76 19.89
C GLN A 263 6.04 -10.36 18.92
N ASP A 264 5.65 -9.78 17.79
CA ASP A 264 6.59 -9.28 16.81
C ASP A 264 6.84 -7.79 17.06
N CYS A 265 8.11 -7.43 17.24
CA CYS A 265 8.54 -6.07 17.51
C CYS A 265 9.40 -5.51 16.38
N VAL A 266 9.29 -4.20 16.19
CA VAL A 266 10.15 -3.38 15.34
C VAL A 266 10.76 -2.26 16.18
N TYR A 267 11.95 -1.83 15.77
CA TYR A 267 12.65 -0.74 16.41
C TYR A 267 12.63 0.47 15.48
N GLU A 268 11.93 1.51 15.92
CA GLU A 268 11.82 2.79 15.22
C GLU A 268 13.02 3.67 15.59
N VAL A 269 13.83 4.04 14.60
CA VAL A 269 14.95 4.96 14.76
C VAL A 269 14.48 6.34 14.32
N TYR A 270 14.49 7.28 15.27
CA TYR A 270 14.20 8.67 15.03
C TYR A 270 15.49 9.44 14.78
N ASP A 271 15.40 10.47 13.95
CA ASP A 271 16.50 11.37 13.66
C ASP A 271 15.98 12.79 13.45
N GLU A 272 16.87 13.78 13.38
CA GLU A 272 16.50 15.18 13.17
C GLU A 272 16.24 15.44 11.69
N LEU A 273 14.97 15.69 11.34
CA LEU A 273 14.60 16.29 10.07
C LEU A 273 14.58 17.81 10.24
N CYS A 274 15.39 18.51 9.46
CA CYS A 274 15.57 19.95 9.54
C CYS A 274 14.99 20.64 8.32
N THR A 275 14.21 21.69 8.54
CA THR A 275 13.88 22.68 7.52
C THR A 275 15.04 23.68 7.45
N TYR A 276 15.53 23.95 6.25
CA TYR A 276 16.62 24.87 5.99
C TYR A 276 16.30 25.76 4.79
N THR A 277 16.98 26.90 4.68
CA THR A 277 16.85 27.81 3.54
C THR A 277 18.03 27.62 2.59
N GLU A 278 17.76 27.57 1.30
CA GLU A 278 18.79 27.65 0.27
C GLU A 278 18.35 28.55 -0.90
N LEU A 279 19.32 29.07 -1.62
CA LEU A 279 19.09 29.95 -2.76
C LEU A 279 18.85 29.12 -4.03
N GLN A 280 17.65 29.23 -4.60
CA GLN A 280 17.30 28.57 -5.87
C GLN A 280 16.82 29.59 -6.92
N TRP A 281 17.09 29.31 -8.19
CA TRP A 281 16.55 30.07 -9.30
C TRP A 281 15.06 29.79 -9.44
N ARG A 282 14.24 30.84 -9.44
CA ARG A 282 12.79 30.77 -9.59
C ARG A 282 12.31 31.82 -10.58
N ASP A 283 11.24 31.51 -11.29
CA ASP A 283 10.55 32.46 -12.17
C ASP A 283 10.21 33.73 -11.39
N PHE A 284 10.66 34.86 -11.91
CA PHE A 284 10.52 36.16 -11.28
C PHE A 284 9.65 37.09 -12.12
N ASP A 285 9.96 37.19 -13.42
CA ASP A 285 9.26 38.08 -14.34
C ASP A 285 9.32 37.54 -15.76
N LEU A 286 8.38 37.90 -16.62
CA LEU A 286 8.37 37.52 -18.03
C LEU A 286 8.34 38.80 -18.88
N VAL A 287 9.42 39.04 -19.61
CA VAL A 287 9.52 40.24 -20.46
C VAL A 287 9.14 39.86 -21.88
N THR A 288 8.09 40.49 -22.38
CA THR A 288 7.52 40.23 -23.71
C THR A 288 7.68 41.46 -24.59
N LEU A 289 8.01 41.24 -25.85
CA LEU A 289 8.04 42.25 -26.89
C LEU A 289 7.23 41.74 -28.09
N THR A 290 6.41 42.61 -28.63
CA THR A 290 5.53 42.32 -29.76
C THR A 290 5.77 43.32 -30.88
N GLY A 291 5.59 42.91 -32.12
CA GLY A 291 5.63 43.80 -33.27
C GLY A 291 4.82 43.27 -34.44
N ASP A 292 4.49 44.16 -35.39
CA ASP A 292 3.69 43.85 -36.57
C ASP A 292 4.50 44.06 -37.87
N ASP A 293 5.80 43.71 -37.80
CA ASP A 293 6.76 43.89 -38.89
C ASP A 293 7.60 42.61 -39.15
N PHE A 294 8.39 42.64 -40.22
CA PHE A 294 9.28 41.52 -40.60
C PHE A 294 10.66 41.60 -39.93
N SER A 295 10.81 42.38 -38.85
CA SER A 295 12.07 42.53 -38.11
C SER A 295 11.92 42.23 -36.61
N PRO A 296 11.52 41.00 -36.23
CA PRO A 296 11.52 40.56 -34.84
C PRO A 296 12.83 40.83 -34.12
N GLU A 297 12.72 41.35 -32.89
CA GLU A 297 13.84 41.59 -32.00
C GLU A 297 13.58 40.99 -30.62
N TRP A 298 14.62 40.43 -30.01
CA TRP A 298 14.52 39.90 -28.65
C TRP A 298 14.45 41.04 -27.63
N PRO A 299 13.52 40.97 -26.64
CA PRO A 299 13.57 41.87 -25.50
C PRO A 299 14.93 41.81 -24.82
N ASN A 300 15.50 42.96 -24.49
CA ASN A 300 16.81 43.06 -23.81
C ASN A 300 16.71 43.81 -22.47
N PRO A 301 16.03 43.23 -21.47
CA PRO A 301 15.89 43.86 -20.16
C PRO A 301 17.22 43.85 -19.40
N THR A 302 17.46 44.88 -18.59
CA THR A 302 18.64 44.92 -17.71
C THR A 302 18.40 44.07 -16.47
N LEU A 303 19.26 43.08 -16.23
CA LEU A 303 19.16 42.16 -15.09
C LEU A 303 19.88 42.68 -13.85
N ALA A 304 19.32 42.42 -12.68
CA ALA A 304 20.02 42.56 -11.40
C ALA A 304 21.07 41.45 -11.20
N GLN A 305 21.97 41.60 -10.22
CA GLN A 305 23.03 40.61 -9.96
C GLN A 305 22.50 39.23 -9.56
N ASN A 306 21.31 39.15 -8.95
CA ASN A 306 20.66 37.91 -8.56
C ASN A 306 19.62 37.44 -9.59
N GLN A 307 19.67 37.94 -10.83
CA GLN A 307 18.77 37.55 -11.91
C GLN A 307 19.54 36.92 -13.07
N ARG A 308 18.87 36.06 -13.84
CA ARG A 308 19.37 35.50 -15.10
C ARG A 308 18.22 35.32 -16.09
N PHE A 309 18.55 35.17 -17.36
CA PHE A 309 17.60 34.71 -18.37
C PHE A 309 17.31 33.22 -18.16
N GLY A 310 16.04 32.86 -18.26
CA GLY A 310 15.50 31.52 -18.25
C GLY A 310 15.11 31.09 -19.66
N GLU A 311 13.91 30.52 -19.79
CA GLU A 311 13.35 30.09 -21.08
C GLU A 311 13.03 31.28 -22.01
N GLU A 312 13.34 31.10 -23.29
CA GLU A 312 13.01 32.02 -24.37
C GLU A 312 11.91 31.39 -25.23
N THR A 313 10.92 32.18 -25.64
CA THR A 313 9.81 31.72 -26.48
C THR A 313 9.56 32.72 -27.59
N GLU A 314 9.42 32.21 -28.81
CA GLU A 314 9.09 32.99 -30.02
C GLU A 314 7.79 32.47 -30.63
N THR A 315 6.94 33.40 -31.07
CA THR A 315 5.69 33.09 -31.76
C THR A 315 5.47 34.05 -32.92
N TYR A 316 4.89 33.53 -34.00
CA TYR A 316 4.66 34.27 -35.24
C TYR A 316 3.24 34.07 -35.74
N GLU A 317 2.67 35.11 -36.31
CA GLU A 317 1.40 35.08 -37.04
C GLU A 317 1.54 35.81 -38.37
N VAL A 318 0.98 35.23 -39.43
CA VAL A 318 0.87 35.83 -40.76
C VAL A 318 -0.61 35.89 -41.13
N TYR A 319 -1.08 37.07 -41.51
CA TYR A 319 -2.46 37.31 -41.88
C TYR A 319 -2.57 37.41 -43.40
N PHE A 320 -3.40 36.57 -43.98
CA PHE A 320 -3.69 36.57 -45.41
C PHE A 320 -5.09 37.10 -45.68
N ASN A 321 -5.24 37.94 -46.70
CA ASN A 321 -6.53 38.32 -47.25
C ASN A 321 -6.84 37.46 -48.48
N ALA A 322 -8.02 36.82 -48.51
CA ALA A 322 -8.57 36.22 -49.71
C ALA A 322 -10.07 36.57 -49.82
N ASP A 323 -10.45 37.25 -50.89
CA ASP A 323 -11.82 37.69 -51.17
C ASP A 323 -12.50 38.44 -50.00
N GLY A 324 -11.73 39.25 -49.26
CA GLY A 324 -12.22 40.03 -48.12
C GLY A 324 -12.37 39.24 -46.81
N ARG A 325 -11.84 38.00 -46.75
CA ARG A 325 -11.72 37.21 -45.52
C ARG A 325 -10.25 37.14 -45.09
N SER A 326 -10.01 37.25 -43.79
CA SER A 326 -8.68 37.10 -43.19
C SER A 326 -8.45 35.66 -42.73
N TYR A 327 -7.27 35.13 -43.02
CA TYR A 327 -6.81 33.80 -42.61
C TYR A 327 -5.49 33.94 -41.86
N THR A 328 -5.38 33.32 -40.68
CA THR A 328 -4.16 33.34 -39.86
C THR A 328 -3.37 32.05 -40.05
N TYR A 329 -2.09 32.20 -40.38
CA TYR A 329 -1.10 31.13 -40.36
C TYR A 329 -0.09 31.37 -39.25
N ARG A 330 0.43 30.30 -38.66
CA ARG A 330 1.47 30.37 -37.62
C ARG A 330 2.71 29.65 -38.12
N PRO A 331 3.71 30.39 -38.64
CA PRO A 331 5.01 29.81 -38.95
C PRO A 331 5.63 29.11 -37.73
N ASP A 332 6.34 28.01 -37.97
CA ASP A 332 6.97 27.23 -36.91
C ASP A 332 8.27 27.88 -36.39
N ASP A 333 8.94 28.68 -37.22
CA ASP A 333 10.20 29.35 -36.88
C ASP A 333 10.44 30.65 -37.67
N PHE A 334 11.50 31.38 -37.28
CA PHE A 334 11.92 32.62 -37.93
C PHE A 334 12.25 32.48 -39.43
N ASN A 335 12.81 31.34 -39.85
CA ASN A 335 13.20 31.13 -41.25
C ASN A 335 11.98 30.95 -42.14
N GLU A 336 10.89 30.39 -41.61
CA GLU A 336 9.61 30.33 -42.30
C GLU A 336 8.94 31.70 -42.30
N TYR A 337 8.90 32.40 -41.16
CA TYR A 337 8.32 33.73 -41.03
C TYR A 337 8.91 34.75 -42.01
N THR A 338 10.23 34.69 -42.26
CA THR A 338 10.93 35.61 -43.16
C THR A 338 10.74 35.32 -44.66
N GLN A 339 10.03 34.24 -45.03
CA GLN A 339 9.70 33.96 -46.43
C GLN A 339 8.51 34.80 -46.92
N PHE A 340 7.70 35.33 -46.02
CA PHE A 340 6.55 36.15 -46.36
C PHE A 340 7.00 37.60 -46.60
N GLU A 341 6.39 38.24 -47.60
CA GLU A 341 6.55 39.67 -47.86
C GLU A 341 5.16 40.32 -47.94
N ASP A 342 5.05 41.60 -47.59
CA ASP A 342 3.82 42.37 -47.75
C ASP A 342 3.31 42.30 -49.19
N GLY A 343 2.04 41.95 -49.38
CA GLY A 343 1.44 41.75 -50.69
C GLY A 343 1.88 40.49 -51.46
N SER A 344 2.72 39.62 -50.87
CA SER A 344 3.08 38.35 -51.51
C SER A 344 1.90 37.38 -51.55
N ARG A 345 1.80 36.59 -52.62
CA ARG A 345 0.68 35.66 -52.87
C ARG A 345 1.06 34.21 -52.55
N TRP A 346 0.16 33.53 -51.86
CA TRP A 346 0.37 32.16 -51.37
C TRP A 346 -0.89 31.32 -51.54
N ILE A 347 -0.68 30.05 -51.85
CA ILE A 347 -1.71 29.01 -51.84
C ILE A 347 -1.83 28.51 -50.39
N LEU A 348 -2.98 28.73 -49.78
CA LEU A 348 -3.32 28.33 -48.41
C LEU A 348 -4.11 27.03 -48.46
N GLU A 349 -3.68 26.01 -47.73
CA GLU A 349 -4.49 24.81 -47.50
C GLU A 349 -5.38 25.03 -46.27
N VAL A 350 -6.64 25.41 -46.50
CA VAL A 350 -7.56 25.78 -45.43
C VAL A 350 -8.50 24.63 -45.13
N ASN A 351 -8.56 24.20 -43.87
CA ASN A 351 -9.47 23.12 -43.48
C ASN A 351 -10.92 23.60 -43.27
N ALA A 352 -11.86 22.67 -43.09
CA ALA A 352 -13.28 23.00 -42.89
C ALA A 352 -13.59 23.83 -41.61
N LEU A 353 -12.60 24.09 -40.75
CA LEU A 353 -12.70 24.96 -39.57
C LEU A 353 -12.08 26.36 -39.80
N ASN A 354 -11.68 26.67 -41.04
CA ASN A 354 -10.95 27.89 -41.43
C ASN A 354 -9.53 28.02 -40.85
N ASN A 355 -8.93 26.91 -40.40
CA ASN A 355 -7.53 26.90 -40.01
C ASN A 355 -6.65 26.67 -41.24
N VAL A 356 -5.64 27.52 -41.43
CA VAL A 356 -4.58 27.29 -42.42
C VAL A 356 -3.69 26.15 -41.93
N ARG A 357 -3.51 25.10 -42.75
CA ARG A 357 -2.73 23.90 -42.42
C ARG A 357 -1.32 23.93 -42.98
N SER A 358 -1.15 24.56 -44.13
CA SER A 358 0.13 24.77 -44.79
C SER A 358 -0.04 25.91 -45.79
N VAL A 359 1.08 26.48 -46.21
CA VAL A 359 1.13 27.52 -47.23
C VAL A 359 2.23 27.19 -48.25
N THR A 360 2.03 27.57 -49.51
CA THR A 360 3.03 27.43 -50.57
C THR A 360 3.00 28.66 -51.47
N SER A 361 4.18 29.16 -51.89
CA SER A 361 4.28 30.35 -52.75
C SER A 361 3.51 30.17 -54.06
N ASP A 362 2.64 31.15 -54.40
CA ASP A 362 1.90 31.25 -55.67
C ASP A 362 2.81 31.89 -56.72
N ARG A 363 3.57 31.07 -57.44
CA ARG A 363 4.56 31.52 -58.44
C ARG A 363 3.96 32.05 -59.73
#